data_AF-A0A8J2KXJ6-F1
#
_entry.id   AF-A0A8J2KXJ6-F1
#
_cell.length_a   1.000
_cell.length_b   1.000
_cell.length_c   1.000
_cell.angle_alpha   90.00
_cell.angle_beta   90.00
_cell.angle_gamma   90.00
#
_symmetry.space_group_name_H-M   'P 1'
#
loop_
_entity.id
_entity.type
_entity.pdbx_description
1 polymer ?
#
loop_
_entity_poly.entity_id
_entity_poly.type
_entity_poly.pdbx_seq_one_letter_code
_entity_poly.pdbx_strand_id
1 'polypeptide(L)'
;VMEAAGTWIDWQYLLDAANLLAKCRYTLKYTYPYAYYMEPGSRKELFEYQQAQLEAEIENLSWKIERAETTDRGDLQNQMDIAEKRRSILLKDFLEV
;
A
#
# COMPACT_ATOMS: atom_id res chain seq x y z
N VAL A 1 -13.14 25.00 -23.63
CA VAL A 1 -13.73 23.65 -23.85
C VAL A 1 -13.39 22.85 -22.60
N MET A 2 -14.38 22.28 -21.92
CA MET A 2 -14.13 21.45 -20.73
C MET A 2 -13.40 20.17 -21.17
N GLU A 3 -12.07 20.12 -21.04
CA GLU A 3 -11.23 18.95 -21.32
C GLU A 3 -11.34 17.87 -20.23
N ALA A 4 -12.56 17.58 -19.77
CA ALA A 4 -12.83 16.62 -18.70
C ALA A 4 -13.75 15.49 -19.19
N ALA A 5 -13.42 14.86 -20.31
CA ALA A 5 -14.19 13.75 -20.85
C ALA A 5 -13.32 12.50 -21.08
N GLY A 6 -12.56 12.12 -20.04
CA GLY A 6 -12.06 10.74 -19.95
C GLY A 6 -13.25 9.79 -19.82
N THR A 7 -13.16 8.62 -20.44
CA THR A 7 -14.17 7.57 -20.31
C THR A 7 -14.03 6.85 -18.97
N TRP A 8 -15.02 6.06 -18.57
CA TRP A 8 -14.95 5.28 -17.33
C TRP A 8 -13.67 4.43 -17.21
N ILE A 9 -13.16 3.88 -18.32
CA ILE A 9 -11.91 3.10 -18.32
C ILE A 9 -10.68 3.95 -17.96
N ASP A 10 -10.71 5.25 -18.28
CA ASP A 10 -9.61 6.17 -18.00
C ASP A 10 -9.50 6.48 -16.51
N TRP A 11 -10.58 6.30 -15.75
CA TRP A 11 -10.66 6.58 -14.30
C TRP A 11 -10.60 5.32 -13.43
N GLN A 12 -10.70 4.13 -14.01
CA GLN A 12 -10.72 2.85 -13.29
C GLN A 12 -9.52 2.69 -12.35
N TYR A 13 -8.34 3.20 -12.76
CA TYR A 13 -7.12 3.13 -11.96
C TYR A 13 -7.24 3.79 -10.58
N LEU A 14 -8.08 4.82 -10.43
CA LEU A 14 -8.32 5.49 -9.14
C LEU A 14 -9.09 4.58 -8.18
N LEU A 15 -10.07 3.86 -8.70
CA LEU A 15 -10.82 2.88 -7.92
C LEU A 15 -9.93 1.70 -7.52
N ASP A 16 -9.10 1.22 -8.44
CA ASP A 16 -8.12 0.16 -8.17
C ASP A 16 -7.09 0.60 -7.12
N ALA A 17 -6.62 1.84 -7.19
CA ALA A 17 -5.72 2.44 -6.20
C ALA A 17 -6.38 2.50 -4.81
N ALA A 18 -7.63 2.94 -4.72
CA ALA A 18 -8.37 2.99 -3.46
C ALA A 18 -8.61 1.59 -2.87
N ASN A 19 -8.98 0.62 -3.70
CA ASN A 19 -9.15 -0.78 -3.29
C ASN A 19 -7.83 -1.37 -2.78
N LEU A 20 -6.73 -1.11 -3.47
CA LEU A 20 -5.40 -1.54 -3.04
C LEU A 20 -4.99 -0.89 -1.72
N LEU A 21 -5.20 0.42 -1.56
CA LEU A 21 -4.92 1.13 -0.31
C LEU A 21 -5.70 0.50 0.86
N ALA A 22 -6.99 0.23 0.68
CA ALA A 22 -7.82 -0.43 1.69
C ALA A 22 -7.29 -1.83 2.05
N LYS A 23 -6.90 -2.62 1.05
CA LYS A 23 -6.27 -3.93 1.24
C LYS A 23 -4.96 -3.84 2.02
N CYS A 24 -4.08 -2.90 1.67
CA CYS A 24 -2.82 -2.68 2.38
C CYS A 24 -3.04 -2.25 3.83
N ARG A 25 -3.97 -1.32 4.09
CA ARG A 25 -4.34 -0.90 5.46
C ARG A 25 -4.93 -2.05 6.27
N TYR A 26 -5.75 -2.90 5.64
CA TYR A 26 -6.25 -4.11 6.29
C TYR A 26 -5.10 -5.03 6.71
N THR A 27 -4.15 -5.31 5.81
CA THR A 27 -2.95 -6.09 6.17
C THR A 27 -2.16 -5.44 7.31
N LEU A 28 -1.86 -4.13 7.22
CA LEU A 28 -1.10 -3.39 8.24
C LEU A 28 -1.80 -3.43 9.62
N LYS A 29 -3.14 -3.37 9.66
CA LYS A 29 -3.88 -3.51 10.92
C LYS A 29 -3.55 -4.82 11.65
N TYR A 30 -3.40 -5.94 10.94
CA TYR A 30 -3.09 -7.24 11.55
C TYR A 30 -1.60 -7.47 11.80
N THR A 31 -0.71 -6.64 11.24
CA THR A 31 0.72 -6.73 11.58
C THR A 31 1.00 -6.26 13.01
N TYR A 32 0.23 -5.30 13.56
CA TYR A 32 0.45 -4.84 14.93
C TYR A 32 0.17 -5.89 16.01
N PRO A 33 -0.99 -6.60 16.05
CA PRO A 33 -1.20 -7.70 17.00
C PRO A 33 -0.20 -8.83 16.79
N TYR A 34 0.18 -9.12 15.53
CA TYR A 34 1.19 -10.14 15.25
C TYR A 34 2.54 -9.76 15.88
N ALA A 35 3.06 -8.55 15.65
CA ALA A 35 4.29 -8.05 16.27
C ALA A 35 4.22 -8.06 17.81
N TYR A 36 3.06 -7.74 18.39
CA TYR A 36 2.88 -7.73 19.84
C TYR A 36 3.18 -9.10 20.46
N TYR A 37 2.70 -10.19 19.85
CA TYR A 37 2.90 -11.55 20.35
C TYR A 37 4.19 -12.22 19.83
N MET A 38 4.98 -11.56 18.98
CA MET A 38 6.30 -12.08 18.59
C MET A 38 7.29 -11.99 19.74
N GLU A 39 8.03 -13.09 19.94
CA GLU A 39 9.16 -13.13 20.86
C GLU A 39 10.24 -12.11 20.47
N PRO A 40 10.84 -11.39 21.44
CA PRO A 40 11.94 -10.49 21.16
C PRO A 40 13.13 -11.20 20.50
N GLY A 41 13.70 -10.58 19.47
CA GLY A 41 14.87 -11.10 18.76
C GLY A 41 15.01 -10.52 17.36
N SER A 42 16.06 -10.93 16.65
CA SER A 42 16.38 -10.43 15.31
C SER A 42 15.25 -10.61 14.29
N ARG A 43 14.45 -11.67 14.43
CA ARG A 43 13.27 -11.91 13.58
C ARG A 43 12.17 -10.85 13.78
N LYS A 44 11.95 -10.42 15.02
CA LYS A 44 10.99 -9.36 15.35
C LYS A 44 11.47 -8.00 14.86
N GLU A 45 12.75 -7.68 15.06
CA GLU A 45 13.34 -6.44 14.54
C GLU A 45 13.22 -6.34 13.01
N LEU A 46 13.47 -7.44 12.30
CA LEU A 46 13.28 -7.50 10.85
C LEU A 46 11.80 -7.32 10.47
N PHE A 47 10.88 -7.92 11.22
CA PHE A 47 9.44 -7.76 10.99
C PHE A 47 9.01 -6.30 11.15
N GLU A 48 9.39 -5.66 12.26
CA GLU A 48 9.06 -4.26 12.55
C GLU A 48 9.67 -3.32 11.51
N TYR A 49 10.88 -3.60 11.04
CA TYR A 49 11.48 -2.86 9.93
C TYR A 49 10.64 -2.98 8.65
N GLN A 50 10.25 -4.20 8.25
CA GLN A 50 9.41 -4.40 7.07
C GLN A 50 8.01 -3.79 7.25
N GLN A 51 7.44 -3.84 8.46
CA GLN A 51 6.17 -3.23 8.82
C GLN A 51 6.24 -1.71 8.64
N ALA A 52 7.29 -1.06 9.17
CA ALA A 52 7.49 0.39 9.05
C ALA A 52 7.69 0.82 7.58
N GLN A 53 8.39 0.01 6.78
CA GLN A 53 8.49 0.26 5.34
C GLN A 53 7.12 0.17 4.65
N LEU A 54 6.33 -0.85 4.96
CA LEU A 54 4.98 -0.99 4.40
C LEU A 54 4.09 0.19 4.79
N GLU A 55 4.13 0.63 6.05
CA GLU A 55 3.39 1.79 6.53
C GLU A 55 3.75 3.07 5.77
N ALA A 56 5.05 3.34 5.56
CA ALA A 56 5.50 4.49 4.78
C ALA A 56 4.99 4.47 3.33
N GLU A 57 5.01 3.31 2.67
CA GLU A 57 4.51 3.20 1.29
C GLU A 57 2.98 3.32 1.20
N ILE A 58 2.25 2.86 2.22
CA ILE A 58 0.80 3.02 2.35
C ILE A 58 0.43 4.49 2.47
N GLU A 59 1.14 5.24 3.32
CA GLU A 59 0.86 6.66 3.51
C GLU A 59 1.21 7.49 2.26
N ASN A 60 2.31 7.16 1.58
CA ASN A 60 2.63 7.77 0.28
C ASN A 60 1.54 7.47 -0.77
N LEU A 61 1.02 6.23 -0.82
CA LEU A 61 -0.10 5.89 -1.69
C LEU A 61 -1.38 6.67 -1.34
N SER A 62 -1.72 6.78 -0.05
CA SER A 62 -2.87 7.58 0.43
C SER A 62 -2.74 9.02 -0.03
N TRP A 63 -1.56 9.64 0.17
CA TRP A 63 -1.29 11.02 -0.20
C TRP A 63 -1.46 11.27 -1.70
N LYS A 64 -0.99 10.35 -2.54
CA LYS A 64 -1.13 10.42 -4.00
C LYS A 64 -2.58 10.28 -4.47
N ILE A 65 -3.35 9.37 -3.86
CA ILE A 65 -4.77 9.19 -4.17
C ILE A 65 -5.58 10.43 -3.79
N GLU A 66 -5.30 11.01 -2.61
CA GLU A 66 -5.94 12.25 -2.14
C GLU A 66 -5.64 13.47 -3.03
N ARG A 67 -4.62 13.39 -3.87
CA ARG A 67 -4.15 14.44 -4.79
C ARG A 67 -4.16 13.96 -6.24
N ALA A 68 -5.06 13.04 -6.58
CA ALA A 68 -5.15 12.45 -7.91
C ALA A 68 -5.37 13.49 -9.03
N GLU A 69 -5.89 14.67 -8.70
CA GLU A 69 -6.06 15.80 -9.62
C GLU A 69 -4.73 16.46 -10.03
N THR A 70 -3.65 16.27 -9.26
CA THR A 70 -2.31 16.80 -9.55
C THR A 70 -1.23 15.72 -9.70
N THR A 71 -1.50 14.50 -9.25
CA THR A 71 -0.57 13.38 -9.33
C THR A 71 -0.61 12.76 -10.72
N ASP A 72 0.55 12.55 -11.32
CA ASP A 72 0.64 11.84 -12.60
C ASP A 72 0.16 10.38 -12.46
N ARG A 73 -0.58 9.89 -13.47
CA ARG A 73 -1.12 8.53 -13.46
C ARG A 73 -0.01 7.48 -13.34
N GLY A 74 1.11 7.66 -14.02
CA GLY A 74 2.25 6.75 -13.96
C GLY A 74 2.88 6.73 -12.56
N ASP A 75 2.99 7.90 -11.92
CA ASP A 75 3.50 8.00 -10.55
C ASP A 75 2.59 7.30 -9.52
N LEU A 76 1.27 7.38 -9.70
CA LEU A 76 0.31 6.68 -8.86
C LEU A 76 0.41 5.16 -9.08
N GLN A 77 0.45 4.71 -10.33
CA GLN A 77 0.57 3.29 -10.67
C GLN A 77 1.87 2.68 -10.14
N ASN A 78 2.99 3.38 -10.28
CA ASN A 78 4.26 2.93 -9.69
C ASN A 78 4.18 2.82 -8.16
N GLN A 79 3.52 3.77 -7.49
CA GLN A 79 3.32 3.70 -6.03
C GLN A 79 2.42 2.52 -5.62
N MET A 80 1.39 2.21 -6.42
CA MET A 80 0.55 1.03 -6.21
C MET A 80 1.39 -0.24 -6.27
N ASP A 81 2.23 -0.40 -7.30
CA ASP A 81 3.09 -1.57 -7.46
C ASP A 81 4.08 -1.73 -6.29
N ILE A 82 4.68 -0.62 -5.83
CA ILE A 82 5.58 -0.60 -4.68
C ILE A 82 4.83 -1.07 -3.41
N ALA A 83 3.66 -0.50 -3.13
CA ALA A 83 2.88 -0.84 -1.93
C ALA A 83 2.46 -2.31 -1.93
N GLU A 84 1.95 -2.83 -3.06
CA GLU A 84 1.55 -4.25 -3.16
C GLU A 84 2.75 -5.19 -3.04
N LYS A 85 3.90 -4.81 -3.60
CA LYS A 85 5.13 -5.59 -3.49
C LYS A 85 5.63 -5.65 -2.05
N ARG A 86 5.65 -4.54 -1.31
CA ARG A 86 6.01 -4.53 0.11
C ARG A 86 5.05 -5.38 0.94
N ARG A 87 3.75 -5.23 0.70
CA ARG A 87 2.72 -6.03 1.37
C ARG A 87 2.94 -7.52 1.14
N SER A 88 3.19 -7.91 -0.11
CA SER A 88 3.37 -9.33 -0.49
C SER A 88 4.65 -9.93 0.08
N ILE A 89 5.75 -9.17 0.13
CA ILE A 89 7.02 -9.61 0.75
C ILE A 89 6.82 -9.86 2.24
N LEU A 90 6.24 -8.90 2.97
CA LEU A 90 5.99 -9.03 4.40
C LEU A 90 5.12 -10.26 4.71
N LEU A 91 4.05 -10.46 3.93
CA LEU A 91 3.22 -11.65 4.09
C LEU A 91 4.03 -12.92 3.84
N LYS A 92 4.73 -13.02 2.70
CA LYS A 92 5.50 -14.21 2.35
C LYS A 92 6.57 -14.58 3.39
N ASP A 93 7.22 -13.58 3.97
CA ASP A 93 8.33 -13.80 4.91
C ASP A 93 7.86 -14.25 6.31
N PHE A 94 6.63 -13.91 6.72
CA PHE A 94 6.17 -14.05 8.11
C PHE A 94 4.83 -14.75 8.30
N LEU A 95 4.01 -14.83 7.27
CA LEU A 95 2.67 -15.40 7.30
C LEU A 95 2.63 -16.42 6.17
N GLU A 96 2.69 -17.70 6.50
CA GLU A 96 2.52 -18.77 5.51
C GLU A 96 1.15 -18.57 4.83
N VAL A 97 1.16 -18.05 3.59
CA VAL A 97 -0.01 -17.94 2.69
C VAL A 97 0.15 -18.97 1.59
#